data_AF-A0A1A9A705-F1
#
_entry.id   AF-A0A1A9A705-F1
#
_cell.length_a   1.000
_cell.length_b   1.000
_cell.length_c   1.000
_cell.angle_alpha   90.00
_cell.angle_beta   90.00
_cell.angle_gamma   90.00
#
_symmetry.space_group_name_H-M   'P 1'
#
loop_
_entity.id
_entity.type
_entity.pdbx_description
1 polymer ?
#
loop_
_entity_poly.entity_id
_entity_poly.type
_entity_poly.pdbx_seq_one_letter_code
_entity_poly.pdbx_strand_id
1 'polypeptide(L)'
;MSYTVPLQSEVYYDKIDTRFNNKGDDTKCDELKSLLDNQFQNSNFSSFCSRLTAVLNEYNSLKPLDSLERYRCKYFNLWICDRISNILNNFKDPKFSGIKEKIQEIWRKSDINGKCGCHFISYIEDSNYSEIKNLYDYALNYKNLQHYFDKGKITCSAKDKKYIKESLILYRNVKDLCKTKSEQNKLLCEALKDTESIYNNDQLSKLTCNGELLVDETSREFQQMSQSQTADTQVQDGTVKSPIVDVSLTEMSSFPAPTSDGITQVSSSYKAMTISFPLVSILFIFFILYRFTPYGSWLSNHILKKRKIPLSVNEEIIGELSENVYDPINENVNDSVHHVGYHPA
;
A
#
# COMPACT_ATOMS: atom_id res chain seq x y z
N MET A 1 -19.29 -18.40 0.61
CA MET A 1 -18.24 -17.37 0.58
C MET A 1 -17.03 -17.94 -0.14
N SER A 2 -16.37 -17.18 -1.02
CA SER A 2 -15.03 -17.53 -1.51
C SER A 2 -13.97 -17.07 -0.49
N TYR A 3 -12.94 -17.88 -0.31
CA TYR A 3 -11.82 -17.61 0.59
C TYR A 3 -10.77 -16.77 -0.14
N THR A 4 -10.39 -15.62 0.42
CA THR A 4 -9.25 -14.84 -0.07
C THR A 4 -7.95 -15.47 0.45
N VAL A 5 -6.99 -15.70 -0.43
CA VAL A 5 -5.70 -16.31 -0.08
C VAL A 5 -4.80 -15.25 0.58
N PRO A 6 -4.23 -15.51 1.77
CA PRO A 6 -3.30 -14.58 2.41
C PRO A 6 -2.06 -14.33 1.55
N LEU A 7 -1.70 -13.06 1.37
CA LEU A 7 -0.47 -12.67 0.68
C LEU A 7 0.73 -12.92 1.60
N GLN A 8 1.74 -13.64 1.11
CA GLN A 8 2.97 -13.94 1.84
C GLN A 8 3.82 -12.70 2.10
N SER A 9 3.68 -11.62 1.32
CA SER A 9 4.31 -10.32 1.60
C SER A 9 3.75 -9.66 2.86
N GLU A 10 2.44 -9.48 2.95
CA GLU A 10 1.73 -9.01 4.16
C GLU A 10 2.09 -9.89 5.36
N VAL A 11 1.93 -11.20 5.18
CA VAL A 11 2.21 -12.25 6.17
C VAL A 11 3.72 -12.37 6.51
N TYR A 12 4.63 -11.73 5.77
CA TYR A 12 6.05 -11.60 6.11
C TYR A 12 6.32 -10.31 6.89
N TYR A 13 5.82 -9.16 6.43
CA TYR A 13 5.92 -7.87 7.12
C TYR A 13 5.29 -7.91 8.52
N ASP A 14 4.14 -8.57 8.67
CA ASP A 14 3.46 -8.76 9.95
C ASP A 14 4.23 -9.70 10.90
N LYS A 15 5.09 -10.58 10.38
CA LYS A 15 6.01 -11.41 11.20
C LYS A 15 7.21 -10.62 11.70
N ILE A 16 7.68 -9.60 10.97
CA ILE A 16 8.69 -8.67 11.49
C ILE A 16 8.05 -7.88 12.64
N ASP A 17 6.89 -7.29 12.38
CA ASP A 17 6.15 -6.49 13.37
C ASP A 17 5.86 -7.24 14.68
N THR A 18 5.38 -8.48 14.60
CA THR A 18 5.05 -9.28 15.78
C THR A 18 6.28 -9.85 16.47
N ARG A 19 7.30 -10.31 15.74
CA ARG A 19 8.52 -10.91 16.34
C ARG A 19 9.35 -9.89 17.13
N PHE A 20 9.39 -8.65 16.67
CA PHE A 20 10.26 -7.59 17.21
C PHE A 20 9.49 -6.50 17.98
N ASN A 21 8.21 -6.75 18.28
CA ASN A 21 7.40 -5.84 19.09
C ASN A 21 8.01 -5.63 20.49
N ASN A 22 8.28 -4.37 20.83
CA ASN A 22 8.85 -3.94 22.12
C ASN A 22 10.18 -4.62 22.49
N LYS A 23 11.04 -4.89 21.49
CA LYS A 23 12.42 -5.43 21.68
C LYS A 23 13.52 -4.45 21.28
N GLY A 24 13.16 -3.19 21.08
CA GLY A 24 14.04 -2.17 20.56
C GLY A 24 15.02 -1.59 21.57
N ASP A 25 15.82 -0.66 21.04
CA ASP A 25 16.70 0.20 21.81
C ASP A 25 15.97 1.53 22.03
N ASP A 26 15.29 1.65 23.18
CA ASP A 26 14.46 2.82 23.47
C ASP A 26 15.30 4.11 23.54
N THR A 27 16.58 4.04 23.96
CA THR A 27 17.50 5.19 23.94
C THR A 27 17.77 5.68 22.52
N LYS A 28 18.09 4.78 21.58
CA LYS A 28 18.20 5.14 20.15
C LYS A 28 16.89 5.67 19.59
N CYS A 29 15.75 5.20 20.10
CA CYS A 29 14.44 5.69 19.68
C CYS A 29 14.06 7.04 20.29
N ASP A 30 14.52 7.39 21.48
CA ASP A 30 14.36 8.73 22.05
C ASP A 30 15.32 9.73 21.37
N GLU A 31 16.54 9.32 21.03
CA GLU A 31 17.40 10.09 20.11
C GLU A 31 16.67 10.33 18.76
N LEU A 32 16.09 9.29 18.16
CA LEU A 32 15.38 9.43 16.88
C LEU A 32 14.10 10.29 17.01
N LYS A 33 13.38 10.21 18.14
CA LYS A 33 12.24 11.10 18.45
C LYS A 33 12.65 12.54 18.73
N SER A 34 13.86 12.80 19.23
CA SER A 34 14.33 14.18 19.47
C SER A 34 14.58 14.97 18.18
N LEU A 35 14.79 14.28 17.05
CA LEU A 35 14.82 14.85 15.70
C LEU A 35 13.41 15.07 15.12
N LEU A 36 12.36 14.68 15.85
CA LEU A 36 10.97 14.86 15.46
C LEU A 36 10.33 15.97 16.29
N ASP A 37 9.82 16.99 15.61
CA ASP A 37 8.80 17.86 16.21
C ASP A 37 7.56 17.03 16.62
N ASN A 38 6.74 17.61 17.49
CA ASN A 38 5.47 17.07 17.99
C ASN A 38 4.55 16.47 16.90
N GLN A 39 4.70 16.88 15.63
CA GLN A 39 4.00 16.34 14.45
C GLN A 39 4.20 14.83 14.24
N PHE A 40 5.39 14.29 14.59
CA PHE A 40 5.73 12.88 14.36
C PHE A 40 6.00 12.10 15.66
N GLN A 41 5.94 12.76 16.83
CA GLN A 41 6.03 12.13 18.15
C GLN A 41 4.74 11.37 18.50
N ASN A 42 4.45 10.30 17.75
CA ASN A 42 3.30 9.43 17.97
C ASN A 42 3.73 7.99 18.37
N SER A 43 2.77 7.24 18.90
CA SER A 43 2.95 5.85 19.33
C SER A 43 3.34 4.92 18.18
N ASN A 44 2.88 5.19 16.96
CA ASN A 44 3.21 4.38 15.78
C ASN A 44 4.68 4.53 15.40
N PHE A 45 5.23 5.75 15.40
CA PHE A 45 6.67 5.99 15.19
C PHE A 45 7.51 5.31 16.27
N SER A 46 7.10 5.42 17.53
CA SER A 46 7.79 4.76 18.66
C SER A 46 7.81 3.24 18.49
N SER A 47 6.67 2.66 18.09
CA SER A 47 6.54 1.20 17.83
C SER A 47 7.38 0.75 16.64
N PHE A 48 7.37 1.52 15.55
CA PHE A 48 8.22 1.29 14.37
C PHE A 48 9.70 1.36 14.71
N CYS A 49 10.14 2.39 15.43
CA CYS A 49 11.54 2.52 15.82
C CYS A 49 12.00 1.38 16.73
N SER A 50 11.17 0.96 17.70
CA SER A 50 11.49 -0.16 18.59
C SER A 50 11.69 -1.46 17.77
N ARG A 51 10.80 -1.74 16.81
CA ARG A 51 10.93 -2.88 15.89
C ARG A 51 12.15 -2.75 14.97
N LEU A 52 12.42 -1.56 14.43
CA LEU A 52 13.56 -1.28 13.57
C LEU A 52 14.88 -1.53 14.29
N THR A 53 15.10 -0.87 15.43
CA THR A 53 16.32 -1.01 16.24
C THR A 53 16.55 -2.45 16.70
N ALA A 54 15.49 -3.19 17.03
CA ALA A 54 15.56 -4.63 17.29
C ALA A 54 16.07 -5.41 16.07
N VAL A 55 15.47 -5.25 14.88
CA VAL A 55 15.88 -5.99 13.67
C VAL A 55 17.29 -5.61 13.20
N LEU A 56 17.72 -4.36 13.39
CA LEU A 56 19.08 -3.95 13.03
C LEU A 56 20.16 -4.68 13.87
N ASN A 57 19.83 -5.07 15.10
CA ASN A 57 20.68 -5.94 15.94
C ASN A 57 20.43 -7.43 15.66
N GLU A 58 19.17 -7.84 15.51
CA GLU A 58 18.73 -9.23 15.31
C GLU A 58 18.50 -9.62 13.83
N TYR A 59 19.22 -9.05 12.86
CA TYR A 59 18.93 -9.26 11.42
C TYR A 59 18.91 -10.75 11.00
N ASN A 60 19.77 -11.57 11.60
CA ASN A 60 19.82 -13.01 11.37
C ASN A 60 18.53 -13.74 11.87
N SER A 61 17.83 -13.19 12.87
CA SER A 61 16.55 -13.68 13.40
C SER A 61 15.35 -13.42 12.47
N LEU A 62 15.50 -12.66 11.37
CA LEU A 62 14.43 -12.54 10.37
C LEU A 62 14.01 -13.92 9.84
N LYS A 63 12.70 -14.11 9.58
CA LYS A 63 12.23 -15.38 9.01
C LYS A 63 12.80 -15.55 7.59
N PRO A 64 13.23 -16.77 7.20
CA PRO A 64 13.64 -17.04 5.82
C PRO A 64 12.53 -16.77 4.79
N LEU A 65 12.95 -16.44 3.57
CA LEU A 65 12.08 -16.07 2.43
C LEU A 65 12.02 -17.14 1.33
N ASP A 66 12.15 -18.41 1.71
CA ASP A 66 12.19 -19.57 0.81
C ASP A 66 13.12 -19.35 -0.40
N SER A 67 12.60 -19.37 -1.63
CA SER A 67 13.42 -19.15 -2.84
C SER A 67 13.88 -17.70 -3.08
N LEU A 68 13.39 -16.75 -2.28
CA LEU A 68 13.75 -15.34 -2.32
C LEU A 68 14.71 -14.95 -1.18
N GLU A 69 15.26 -15.93 -0.45
CA GLU A 69 16.21 -15.74 0.65
C GLU A 69 17.41 -14.85 0.28
N ARG A 70 17.97 -15.00 -0.93
CA ARG A 70 19.06 -14.14 -1.43
C ARG A 70 18.71 -12.64 -1.48
N TYR A 71 17.43 -12.31 -1.39
CA TYR A 71 16.86 -10.97 -1.40
C TYR A 71 16.30 -10.53 -0.04
N ARG A 72 16.55 -11.26 1.06
CA ARG A 72 16.12 -10.88 2.43
C ARG A 72 16.38 -9.41 2.76
N CYS A 73 17.54 -8.89 2.36
CA CYS A 73 17.93 -7.50 2.54
C CYS A 73 16.99 -6.52 1.81
N LYS A 74 16.56 -6.84 0.58
CA LYS A 74 15.61 -6.05 -0.21
C LYS A 74 14.25 -6.00 0.50
N TYR A 75 13.69 -7.15 0.87
CA TYR A 75 12.41 -7.25 1.59
C TYR A 75 12.44 -6.58 2.96
N PHE A 76 13.56 -6.60 3.69
CA PHE A 76 13.69 -5.83 4.94
C PHE A 76 13.66 -4.32 4.68
N ASN A 77 14.35 -3.83 3.66
CA ASN A 77 14.28 -2.40 3.29
C ASN A 77 12.88 -1.99 2.80
N LEU A 78 12.16 -2.88 2.09
CA LEU A 78 10.76 -2.64 1.70
C LEU A 78 9.82 -2.60 2.91
N TRP A 79 10.03 -3.44 3.93
CA TRP A 79 9.30 -3.33 5.21
C TRP A 79 9.51 -1.96 5.88
N ILE A 80 10.74 -1.44 5.86
CA ILE A 80 11.03 -0.10 6.38
C ILE A 80 10.23 0.95 5.60
N CYS A 81 10.31 0.95 4.26
CA CYS A 81 9.58 1.89 3.42
C CYS A 81 8.05 1.79 3.63
N ASP A 82 7.50 0.59 3.72
CA ASP A 82 6.06 0.34 3.95
C ASP A 82 5.61 0.92 5.31
N ARG A 83 6.27 0.50 6.40
CA ARG A 83 5.85 0.93 7.74
C ARG A 83 6.08 2.42 7.98
N ILE A 84 7.16 3.00 7.46
CA ILE A 84 7.42 4.44 7.62
C ILE A 84 6.51 5.30 6.71
N SER A 85 6.03 4.79 5.56
CA SER A 85 4.99 5.46 4.73
C SER A 85 3.65 5.57 5.44
N ASN A 86 3.30 4.57 6.23
CA ASN A 86 2.09 4.59 7.06
C ASN A 86 2.19 5.50 8.29
N ILE A 87 3.34 6.17 8.51
CA ILE A 87 3.63 7.05 9.65
C ILE A 87 3.96 8.48 9.20
N LEU A 88 4.65 8.64 8.06
CA LEU A 88 5.12 9.93 7.54
C LEU A 88 4.39 10.28 6.23
N ASN A 89 3.47 11.24 6.28
CA ASN A 89 2.63 11.63 5.15
C ASN A 89 3.38 12.39 4.01
N ASN A 90 4.66 12.72 4.17
CA ASN A 90 5.46 13.42 3.16
C ASN A 90 6.97 13.19 3.34
N PHE A 91 7.60 12.43 2.44
CA PHE A 91 9.05 12.21 2.42
C PHE A 91 9.86 13.38 1.85
N LYS A 92 9.21 14.38 1.25
CA LYS A 92 9.85 15.62 0.77
C LYS A 92 9.94 16.70 1.85
N ASP A 93 9.55 16.41 3.08
CA ASP A 93 9.82 17.28 4.23
C ASP A 93 11.33 17.23 4.56
N PRO A 94 12.04 18.38 4.67
CA PRO A 94 13.47 18.41 5.00
C PRO A 94 13.84 17.64 6.27
N LYS A 95 12.93 17.54 7.26
CA LYS A 95 13.15 16.77 8.51
C LYS A 95 13.33 15.29 8.24
N PHE A 96 12.79 14.76 7.14
CA PHE A 96 13.01 13.39 6.73
C PHE A 96 14.48 13.11 6.34
N SER A 97 15.28 14.14 6.02
CA SER A 97 16.74 13.99 5.88
C SER A 97 17.38 13.53 7.19
N GLY A 98 17.14 14.26 8.28
CA GLY A 98 17.65 13.91 9.61
C GLY A 98 17.19 12.53 10.10
N ILE A 99 15.95 12.13 9.78
CA ILE A 99 15.44 10.78 10.08
C ILE A 99 16.25 9.71 9.31
N LYS A 100 16.43 9.86 7.99
CA LYS A 100 17.24 8.93 7.17
C LYS A 100 18.68 8.85 7.67
N GLU A 101 19.32 10.00 7.88
CA GLU A 101 20.71 10.12 8.35
C GLU A 101 20.90 9.42 9.71
N LYS A 102 19.96 9.61 10.64
CA LYS A 102 20.02 8.98 11.96
C LYS A 102 19.77 7.48 11.92
N ILE A 103 18.82 7.01 11.09
CA ILE A 103 18.63 5.57 10.85
C ILE A 103 19.91 4.97 10.22
N GLN A 104 20.54 5.65 9.28
CA GLN A 104 21.80 5.22 8.65
C GLN A 104 22.97 5.17 9.66
N GLU A 105 23.02 6.11 10.61
CA GLU A 105 23.99 6.10 11.70
C GLU A 105 23.81 4.87 12.61
N ILE A 106 22.55 4.57 13.00
CA ILE A 106 22.19 3.40 13.79
C ILE A 106 22.51 2.10 13.03
N TRP A 107 22.17 2.04 11.73
CA TRP A 107 22.47 0.91 10.84
C TRP A 107 23.97 0.59 10.81
N ARG A 108 24.82 1.61 10.65
CA ARG A 108 26.28 1.46 10.62
C ARG A 108 26.86 1.00 11.98
N LYS A 109 26.17 1.30 13.08
CA LYS A 109 26.55 0.95 14.46
C LYS A 109 25.98 -0.40 14.95
N SER A 110 25.21 -1.12 14.14
CA SER A 110 24.49 -2.35 14.54
C SER A 110 24.91 -3.58 13.73
N ASP A 111 24.55 -4.76 14.24
CA ASP A 111 24.96 -6.07 13.70
C ASP A 111 24.61 -6.30 12.23
N ILE A 112 23.62 -5.61 11.67
CA ILE A 112 23.28 -5.68 10.24
C ILE A 112 24.35 -5.08 9.32
N ASN A 113 25.26 -4.25 9.84
CA ASN A 113 26.31 -3.61 9.05
C ASN A 113 27.17 -4.65 8.32
N GLY A 114 27.45 -4.41 7.03
CA GLY A 114 28.11 -5.37 6.14
C GLY A 114 27.27 -6.59 5.73
N LYS A 115 26.17 -6.91 6.43
CA LYS A 115 25.25 -8.03 6.10
C LYS A 115 24.09 -7.60 5.18
N CYS A 116 23.66 -6.34 5.27
CA CYS A 116 22.63 -5.77 4.41
C CYS A 116 22.83 -4.26 4.19
N GLY A 117 22.59 -3.79 2.96
CA GLY A 117 22.67 -2.38 2.58
C GLY A 117 21.42 -1.59 2.99
N CYS A 118 21.60 -0.30 3.23
CA CYS A 118 20.57 0.65 3.66
C CYS A 118 19.69 1.15 2.48
N HIS A 119 19.20 0.22 1.65
CA HIS A 119 18.51 0.50 0.38
C HIS A 119 17.20 1.29 0.52
N PHE A 120 16.57 1.33 1.70
CA PHE A 120 15.31 2.04 1.94
C PHE A 120 15.44 3.54 1.60
N ILE A 121 16.63 4.13 1.79
CA ILE A 121 16.94 5.53 1.47
C ILE A 121 16.70 5.80 -0.02
N SER A 122 17.18 4.92 -0.90
CA SER A 122 17.00 5.06 -2.34
C SER A 122 15.57 4.70 -2.77
N TYR A 123 14.97 3.66 -2.16
CA TYR A 123 13.62 3.22 -2.53
C TYR A 123 12.53 4.24 -2.19
N ILE A 124 12.66 4.95 -1.07
CA ILE A 124 11.60 5.84 -0.58
C ILE A 124 11.54 7.19 -1.29
N GLU A 125 12.54 7.48 -2.13
CA GLU A 125 12.65 8.68 -2.96
C GLU A 125 12.43 8.39 -4.46
N ASP A 126 12.41 7.11 -4.87
CA ASP A 126 12.20 6.71 -6.26
C ASP A 126 10.74 6.94 -6.68
N SER A 127 10.54 7.54 -7.86
CA SER A 127 9.19 7.77 -8.42
C SER A 127 8.38 6.50 -8.65
N ASN A 128 9.06 5.35 -8.73
CA ASN A 128 8.50 4.03 -9.00
C ASN A 128 8.44 3.14 -7.74
N TYR A 129 8.53 3.73 -6.53
CA TYR A 129 8.54 2.97 -5.27
C TYR A 129 7.38 1.97 -5.14
N SER A 130 6.18 2.39 -5.53
CA SER A 130 4.96 1.55 -5.55
C SER A 130 5.18 0.31 -6.43
N GLU A 131 5.68 0.51 -7.64
CA GLU A 131 5.89 -0.50 -8.67
C GLU A 131 7.00 -1.47 -8.26
N ILE A 132 8.10 -0.94 -7.69
CA ILE A 132 9.20 -1.72 -7.10
C ILE A 132 8.67 -2.64 -6.01
N LYS A 133 7.95 -2.09 -5.02
CA LYS A 133 7.38 -2.85 -3.90
C LYS A 133 6.41 -3.91 -4.39
N ASN A 134 5.46 -3.53 -5.23
CA ASN A 134 4.41 -4.43 -5.72
C ASN A 134 4.99 -5.57 -6.57
N LEU A 135 6.10 -5.36 -7.28
CA LEU A 135 6.80 -6.39 -8.05
C LEU A 135 7.54 -7.41 -7.17
N TYR A 136 8.26 -6.95 -6.13
CA TYR A 136 8.84 -7.86 -5.13
C TYR A 136 7.74 -8.60 -4.33
N ASP A 137 6.72 -7.89 -3.85
CA ASP A 137 5.58 -8.49 -3.14
C ASP A 137 4.89 -9.56 -4.02
N TYR A 138 4.67 -9.29 -5.32
CA TYR A 138 4.12 -10.28 -6.25
C TYR A 138 5.03 -11.50 -6.42
N ALA A 139 6.34 -11.32 -6.57
CA ALA A 139 7.28 -12.44 -6.66
C ALA A 139 7.29 -13.32 -5.39
N LEU A 140 7.10 -12.73 -4.21
CA LEU A 140 6.94 -13.47 -2.95
C LEU A 140 5.58 -14.19 -2.86
N ASN A 141 4.52 -13.57 -3.37
CA ASN A 141 3.17 -14.12 -3.35
C ASN A 141 2.94 -15.22 -4.41
N TYR A 142 3.65 -15.16 -5.53
CA TYR A 142 3.42 -15.99 -6.72
C TYR A 142 3.28 -17.49 -6.40
N LYS A 143 4.25 -18.12 -5.72
CA LYS A 143 4.21 -19.57 -5.43
C LYS A 143 3.03 -19.98 -4.55
N ASN A 144 2.60 -19.11 -3.64
CA ASN A 144 1.45 -19.37 -2.78
C ASN A 144 0.16 -19.32 -3.59
N LEU A 145 -0.06 -18.24 -4.34
CA LEU A 145 -1.23 -18.07 -5.21
C LEU A 145 -1.31 -19.19 -6.26
N GLN A 146 -0.17 -19.55 -6.86
CA GLN A 146 -0.07 -20.65 -7.82
C GLN A 146 -0.49 -21.99 -7.21
N HIS A 147 -0.07 -22.28 -5.97
CA HIS A 147 -0.45 -23.52 -5.27
C HIS A 147 -1.96 -23.64 -5.06
N TYR A 148 -2.65 -22.52 -4.80
CA TYR A 148 -4.10 -22.49 -4.59
C TYR A 148 -4.91 -22.54 -5.89
N PHE A 149 -4.49 -21.82 -6.94
CA PHE A 149 -5.33 -21.58 -8.12
C PHE A 149 -5.02 -22.47 -9.34
N ASP A 150 -3.76 -22.73 -9.69
CA ASP A 150 -3.39 -23.53 -10.89
C ASP A 150 -3.83 -25.01 -10.77
N LYS A 151 -4.22 -25.46 -9.58
CA LYS A 151 -4.76 -26.82 -9.31
C LYS A 151 -6.26 -26.85 -9.01
N GLY A 152 -6.97 -25.75 -9.27
CA GLY A 152 -8.43 -25.66 -9.10
C GLY A 152 -8.95 -25.87 -7.67
N LYS A 153 -8.08 -25.84 -6.66
CA LYS A 153 -8.41 -26.23 -5.27
C LYS A 153 -9.43 -25.30 -4.60
N ILE A 154 -9.36 -24.01 -4.91
CA ILE A 154 -10.20 -22.96 -4.35
C ILE A 154 -10.61 -22.01 -5.49
N THR A 155 -11.86 -21.54 -5.49
CA THR A 155 -12.30 -20.46 -6.38
C THR A 155 -11.78 -19.12 -5.88
N CYS A 156 -11.09 -18.35 -6.73
CA CYS A 156 -10.64 -17.01 -6.39
C CYS A 156 -11.78 -16.14 -5.83
N SER A 157 -11.53 -15.43 -4.74
CA SER A 157 -12.37 -14.31 -4.36
C SER A 157 -12.15 -13.12 -5.31
N ALA A 158 -13.06 -12.14 -5.28
CA ALA A 158 -12.90 -10.91 -6.05
C ALA A 158 -11.61 -10.15 -5.68
N LYS A 159 -11.10 -10.30 -4.44
CA LYS A 159 -9.80 -9.75 -4.02
C LYS A 159 -8.63 -10.43 -4.72
N ASP A 160 -8.63 -11.77 -4.80
CA ASP A 160 -7.57 -12.51 -5.47
C ASP A 160 -7.58 -12.21 -6.98
N LYS A 161 -8.76 -12.19 -7.62
CA LYS A 161 -8.89 -11.81 -9.03
C LYS A 161 -8.33 -10.41 -9.29
N LYS A 162 -8.67 -9.43 -8.43
CA LYS A 162 -8.15 -8.06 -8.53
C LYS A 162 -6.62 -8.04 -8.41
N TYR A 163 -6.07 -8.61 -7.33
CA TYR A 163 -4.63 -8.62 -7.07
C TYR A 163 -3.84 -9.30 -8.20
N ILE A 164 -4.34 -10.41 -8.74
CA ILE A 164 -3.70 -11.14 -9.85
C ILE A 164 -3.77 -10.32 -11.14
N LYS A 165 -4.92 -9.71 -11.50
CA LYS A 165 -5.04 -8.83 -12.68
C LYS A 165 -4.06 -7.65 -12.59
N GLU A 166 -4.02 -6.95 -11.45
CA GLU A 166 -3.12 -5.82 -11.23
C GLU A 166 -1.63 -6.23 -11.28
N SER A 167 -1.26 -7.35 -10.63
CA SER A 167 0.12 -7.85 -10.62
C SER A 167 0.61 -8.30 -12.01
N LEU A 168 -0.26 -8.92 -12.80
CA LEU A 168 0.07 -9.35 -14.17
C LEU A 168 0.20 -8.16 -15.13
N ILE A 169 -0.63 -7.12 -14.97
CA ILE A 169 -0.51 -5.86 -15.72
C ILE A 169 0.81 -5.17 -15.36
N LEU A 170 1.11 -5.03 -14.05
CA LEU A 170 2.38 -4.47 -13.57
C LEU A 170 3.57 -5.20 -14.18
N TYR A 171 3.62 -6.53 -14.09
CA TYR A 171 4.75 -7.31 -14.61
C TYR A 171 4.95 -7.12 -16.12
N ARG A 172 3.87 -7.10 -16.91
CA ARG A 172 3.94 -6.83 -18.37
C ARG A 172 4.46 -5.42 -18.67
N ASN A 173 3.88 -4.41 -18.02
CA ASN A 173 4.26 -3.01 -18.22
C ASN A 173 5.72 -2.77 -17.85
N VAL A 174 6.21 -3.37 -16.75
CA VAL A 174 7.61 -3.26 -16.32
C VAL A 174 8.55 -3.99 -17.28
N LYS A 175 8.19 -5.18 -17.79
CA LYS A 175 8.97 -5.87 -18.85
C LYS A 175 9.13 -5.01 -20.10
N ASP A 176 8.07 -4.33 -20.54
CA ASP A 176 8.11 -3.47 -21.73
C ASP A 176 8.92 -2.18 -21.50
N LEU A 177 8.68 -1.51 -20.37
CA LEU A 177 9.40 -0.30 -19.96
C LEU A 177 10.92 -0.56 -19.83
N CYS A 178 11.32 -1.68 -19.23
CA CYS A 178 12.72 -2.05 -19.02
C CYS A 178 13.45 -2.57 -20.27
N LYS A 179 12.80 -2.63 -21.44
CA LYS A 179 13.50 -2.77 -22.74
C LYS A 179 14.33 -1.53 -23.06
N THR A 180 13.96 -0.37 -22.52
CA THR A 180 14.68 0.90 -22.67
C THR A 180 15.59 1.16 -21.48
N LYS A 181 16.75 1.81 -21.71
CA LYS A 181 17.63 2.26 -20.63
C LYS A 181 17.18 3.64 -20.16
N SER A 182 16.70 3.73 -18.92
CA SER A 182 16.40 5.00 -18.23
C SER A 182 16.90 4.91 -16.80
N GLU A 183 17.69 5.91 -16.37
CA GLU A 183 18.19 5.99 -14.99
C GLU A 183 17.04 6.24 -13.99
N GLN A 184 15.94 6.88 -14.41
CA GLN A 184 14.74 7.04 -13.58
C GLN A 184 14.09 5.69 -13.25
N ASN A 185 14.23 4.69 -14.11
CA ASN A 185 13.58 3.39 -13.97
C ASN A 185 14.54 2.32 -13.40
N LYS A 186 15.73 2.74 -12.96
CA LYS A 186 16.86 1.86 -12.63
C LYS A 186 16.54 0.84 -11.54
N LEU A 187 15.97 1.30 -10.42
CA LEU A 187 15.62 0.41 -9.30
C LEU A 187 14.41 -0.48 -9.62
N LEU A 188 13.49 -0.03 -10.47
CA LEU A 188 12.38 -0.82 -10.99
C LEU A 188 12.86 -1.94 -11.92
N CYS A 189 13.81 -1.66 -12.81
CA CYS A 189 14.40 -2.67 -13.69
C CYS A 189 15.39 -3.59 -12.95
N GLU A 190 16.00 -3.13 -11.85
CA GLU A 190 16.73 -3.99 -10.91
C GLU A 190 15.77 -4.96 -10.20
N ALA A 191 14.60 -4.49 -9.73
CA ALA A 191 13.57 -5.34 -9.15
C ALA A 191 13.04 -6.38 -10.15
N LEU A 192 12.79 -5.99 -11.42
CA LEU A 192 12.44 -6.93 -12.48
C LEU A 192 13.52 -8.01 -12.62
N LYS A 193 14.78 -7.63 -12.80
CA LYS A 193 15.91 -8.55 -12.95
C LYS A 193 16.08 -9.48 -11.75
N ASP A 194 15.87 -8.98 -10.53
CA ASP A 194 15.96 -9.77 -9.31
C ASP A 194 14.85 -10.84 -9.26
N THR A 195 13.60 -10.47 -9.57
CA THR A 195 12.48 -11.42 -9.61
C THR A 195 12.62 -12.45 -10.75
N GLU A 196 13.08 -12.01 -11.93
CA GLU A 196 13.37 -12.89 -13.08
C GLU A 196 14.58 -13.81 -12.89
N SER A 197 15.39 -13.60 -11.84
CA SER A 197 16.46 -14.54 -11.45
C SER A 197 15.97 -15.74 -10.64
N ILE A 198 14.76 -15.67 -10.07
CA ILE A 198 14.11 -16.73 -9.29
C ILE A 198 13.01 -17.42 -10.09
N TYR A 199 12.36 -16.66 -10.96
CA TYR A 199 11.28 -17.11 -11.83
C TYR A 199 11.70 -16.88 -13.28
N ASN A 200 11.80 -17.94 -14.08
CA ASN A 200 12.15 -17.83 -15.50
C ASN A 200 11.25 -16.79 -16.19
N ASN A 201 11.79 -16.08 -17.18
CA ASN A 201 11.27 -14.83 -17.78
C ASN A 201 9.77 -14.77 -18.12
N ASP A 202 9.04 -15.88 -18.18
CA ASP A 202 7.58 -15.92 -18.39
C ASP A 202 6.84 -16.84 -17.39
N GLN A 203 7.34 -17.04 -16.16
CA GLN A 203 6.57 -17.72 -15.10
C GLN A 203 5.61 -16.74 -14.42
N LEU A 204 6.10 -15.55 -14.04
CA LEU A 204 5.32 -14.51 -13.39
C LEU A 204 4.17 -13.96 -14.28
N SER A 205 4.22 -14.16 -15.60
CA SER A 205 3.14 -13.78 -16.54
C SER A 205 2.04 -14.83 -16.73
N LYS A 206 2.17 -16.02 -16.11
CA LYS A 206 1.30 -17.20 -16.34
C LYS A 206 0.39 -17.58 -15.17
N LEU A 207 0.39 -16.84 -14.06
CA LEU A 207 -0.46 -17.15 -12.91
C LEU A 207 -1.94 -17.11 -13.33
N THR A 208 -2.64 -18.24 -13.22
CA THR A 208 -4.07 -18.31 -13.54
C THR A 208 -4.94 -18.08 -12.31
N CYS A 209 -6.18 -17.68 -12.55
CA CYS A 209 -7.25 -17.83 -11.59
C CYS A 209 -8.19 -18.95 -12.04
N ASN A 210 -8.16 -20.11 -11.38
CA ASN A 210 -8.98 -21.28 -11.75
C ASN A 210 -8.81 -21.72 -13.24
N GLY A 211 -7.63 -21.49 -13.84
CA GLY A 211 -7.37 -21.74 -15.26
C GLY A 211 -7.63 -20.56 -16.21
N GLU A 212 -8.23 -19.47 -15.72
CA GLU A 212 -8.48 -18.23 -16.47
C GLU A 212 -7.28 -17.27 -16.39
N LEU A 213 -6.86 -16.70 -17.52
CA LEU A 213 -5.84 -15.64 -17.57
C LEU A 213 -6.49 -14.26 -17.62
N LEU A 214 -6.51 -13.58 -16.46
CA LEU A 214 -7.27 -12.34 -16.18
C LEU A 214 -6.83 -11.06 -16.94
N VAL A 215 -6.07 -11.17 -18.02
CA VAL A 215 -5.40 -10.05 -18.70
C VAL A 215 -5.73 -9.98 -20.20
N ASP A 216 -6.33 -11.03 -20.78
CA ASP A 216 -6.65 -11.04 -22.21
C ASP A 216 -7.74 -10.00 -22.55
N GLU A 217 -8.65 -9.75 -21.60
CA GLU A 217 -9.64 -8.67 -21.63
C GLU A 217 -9.00 -7.26 -21.69
N THR A 218 -7.86 -7.07 -21.01
CA THR A 218 -7.32 -5.73 -20.69
C THR A 218 -6.65 -5.05 -21.86
N SER A 219 -6.26 -5.82 -22.89
CA SER A 219 -5.72 -5.29 -24.15
C SER A 219 -6.65 -4.28 -24.83
N ARG A 220 -7.97 -4.36 -24.56
CA ARG A 220 -8.98 -3.41 -25.06
C ARG A 220 -9.20 -2.23 -24.11
N GLU A 221 -9.24 -2.48 -22.80
CA GLU A 221 -9.46 -1.44 -21.78
C GLU A 221 -8.31 -0.42 -21.75
N PHE A 222 -7.06 -0.89 -21.83
CA PHE A 222 -5.88 -0.03 -21.67
C PHE A 222 -5.65 0.91 -22.87
N GLN A 223 -5.98 0.45 -24.09
CA GLN A 223 -5.84 1.25 -25.33
C GLN A 223 -6.70 2.52 -25.31
N GLN A 224 -7.86 2.50 -24.63
CA GLN A 224 -8.75 3.67 -24.55
C GLN A 224 -8.19 4.78 -23.65
N MET A 225 -7.42 4.45 -22.60
CA MET A 225 -6.79 5.46 -21.76
C MET A 225 -5.67 6.21 -22.50
N SER A 226 -4.79 5.48 -23.22
CA SER A 226 -3.64 6.09 -23.89
C SER A 226 -4.01 7.07 -25.02
N GLN A 227 -5.14 6.86 -25.70
CA GLN A 227 -5.62 7.76 -26.76
C GLN A 227 -6.14 9.11 -26.22
N SER A 228 -6.40 9.22 -24.91
CA SER A 228 -7.01 10.40 -24.29
C SER A 228 -6.02 11.53 -23.96
N GLN A 229 -4.71 11.36 -24.22
CA GLN A 229 -3.66 12.29 -23.75
C GLN A 229 -2.76 12.87 -24.86
N THR A 230 -2.97 12.50 -26.13
CA THR A 230 -2.12 12.93 -27.26
C THR A 230 -2.77 13.97 -28.18
N ALA A 231 -3.74 14.72 -27.67
CA ALA A 231 -4.58 15.63 -28.45
C ALA A 231 -4.58 17.08 -27.91
N ASP A 232 -3.42 17.61 -27.54
CA ASP A 232 -3.15 19.06 -27.58
C ASP A 232 -1.65 19.40 -27.48
N THR A 233 -1.02 19.70 -28.62
CA THR A 233 0.14 20.61 -28.78
C THR A 233 0.39 20.78 -30.28
N GLN A 234 -0.19 21.83 -30.88
CA GLN A 234 0.30 22.36 -32.15
C GLN A 234 1.14 23.60 -31.87
N VAL A 235 2.45 23.50 -32.09
CA VAL A 235 3.33 24.68 -32.14
C VAL A 235 3.50 25.07 -33.60
N GLN A 236 3.13 26.30 -33.93
CA GLN A 236 3.46 26.92 -35.21
C GLN A 236 4.91 27.41 -35.18
N ASP A 237 5.65 27.08 -36.22
CA ASP A 237 6.74 27.93 -36.73
C ASP A 237 6.73 27.83 -38.26
N GLY A 238 7.36 28.79 -38.94
CA GLY A 238 7.55 28.72 -40.38
C GLY A 238 8.16 29.98 -40.98
N THR A 239 8.75 29.84 -42.17
CA THR A 239 8.93 30.95 -43.14
C THR A 239 9.26 30.40 -44.54
N VAL A 240 8.31 30.57 -45.45
CA VAL A 240 8.47 30.98 -46.86
C VAL A 240 9.73 30.56 -47.63
N LYS A 241 9.55 29.72 -48.67
CA LYS A 241 9.87 30.11 -50.07
C LYS A 241 9.23 29.21 -51.14
N SER A 242 8.99 29.83 -52.29
CA SER A 242 8.48 29.31 -53.57
C SER A 242 9.28 30.06 -54.68
N PRO A 243 9.17 29.82 -56.00
CA PRO A 243 8.26 28.91 -56.75
C PRO A 243 8.93 28.09 -57.88
N ILE A 244 8.12 27.43 -58.72
CA ILE A 244 8.14 27.39 -60.21
C ILE A 244 7.67 26.02 -60.80
N VAL A 245 6.43 26.04 -61.34
CA VAL A 245 5.96 25.53 -62.66
C VAL A 245 6.31 24.09 -63.13
N ASP A 246 5.27 23.30 -63.39
CA ASP A 246 4.94 22.89 -64.78
C ASP A 246 3.41 22.72 -65.00
N VAL A 247 2.96 22.54 -66.25
CA VAL A 247 1.59 22.80 -66.75
C VAL A 247 0.98 21.58 -67.46
N SER A 248 -0.35 21.42 -67.35
CA SER A 248 -1.18 20.82 -68.42
C SER A 248 -2.64 21.25 -68.34
N LEU A 249 -3.25 21.46 -69.51
CA LEU A 249 -4.69 21.63 -69.78
C LEU A 249 -5.24 20.29 -70.33
N THR A 250 -6.53 19.97 -70.50
CA THR A 250 -7.85 20.63 -70.20
C THR A 250 -8.84 19.47 -69.80
N GLU A 251 -10.19 19.41 -69.93
CA GLU A 251 -11.24 20.29 -70.50
C GLU A 251 -12.61 20.11 -69.80
N MET A 252 -13.37 21.21 -69.73
CA MET A 252 -14.84 21.40 -69.86
C MET A 252 -15.89 20.30 -69.51
N SER A 253 -17.04 20.77 -68.98
CA SER A 253 -18.35 20.09 -68.85
C SER A 253 -18.53 19.20 -67.60
N SER A 254 -19.63 19.23 -66.83
CA SER A 254 -20.79 20.15 -66.78
C SER A 254 -21.49 20.10 -65.40
N PHE A 255 -22.31 21.11 -65.06
CA PHE A 255 -23.26 21.06 -63.93
C PHE A 255 -24.63 20.53 -64.39
N PRO A 256 -25.39 19.84 -63.52
CA PRO A 256 -26.57 20.52 -62.97
C PRO A 256 -26.87 20.24 -61.47
N ALA A 257 -27.70 21.13 -60.91
CA ALA A 257 -28.47 21.02 -59.65
C ALA A 257 -29.95 21.38 -60.00
N PRO A 258 -30.97 21.37 -59.10
CA PRO A 258 -31.02 21.08 -57.64
C PRO A 258 -31.74 19.72 -57.38
N THR A 259 -32.61 19.38 -56.40
CA THR A 259 -33.59 20.05 -55.49
C THR A 259 -33.61 19.47 -54.06
N SER A 260 -34.42 20.09 -53.19
CA SER A 260 -34.74 19.71 -51.80
C SER A 260 -35.83 18.61 -51.69
N ASP A 261 -35.73 17.72 -50.68
CA ASP A 261 -36.66 17.65 -49.52
C ASP A 261 -36.40 16.41 -48.63
N GLY A 262 -36.48 16.55 -47.30
CA GLY A 262 -36.06 15.47 -46.38
C GLY A 262 -36.16 15.72 -44.86
N ILE A 263 -37.28 16.30 -44.41
CA ILE A 263 -37.77 16.50 -43.02
C ILE A 263 -36.87 16.05 -41.83
N THR A 264 -36.62 17.02 -40.93
CA THR A 264 -36.05 16.90 -39.58
C THR A 264 -36.45 15.67 -38.74
N GLN A 265 -35.45 15.02 -38.13
CA GLN A 265 -35.55 14.41 -36.79
C GLN A 265 -34.35 14.78 -35.91
N VAL A 266 -34.43 15.94 -35.24
CA VAL A 266 -33.49 16.29 -34.17
C VAL A 266 -33.91 15.55 -32.90
N SER A 267 -33.14 14.55 -32.49
CA SER A 267 -33.43 13.72 -31.31
C SER A 267 -33.52 14.57 -30.02
N SER A 268 -34.48 14.23 -29.15
CA SER A 268 -34.90 15.03 -28.00
C SER A 268 -33.92 15.09 -26.83
N SER A 269 -32.76 14.42 -26.93
CA SER A 269 -31.80 14.24 -25.83
C SER A 269 -31.14 15.53 -25.32
N TYR A 270 -30.98 16.56 -26.17
CA TYR A 270 -30.20 17.75 -25.80
C TYR A 270 -30.84 18.61 -24.69
N LYS A 271 -32.17 18.58 -24.54
CA LYS A 271 -32.89 19.41 -23.56
C LYS A 271 -32.84 18.89 -22.12
N ALA A 272 -32.46 17.63 -21.91
CA ALA A 272 -32.29 17.05 -20.57
C ALA A 272 -30.94 17.46 -19.92
N MET A 273 -29.93 17.73 -20.74
CA MET A 273 -28.54 17.86 -20.28
C MET A 273 -28.21 19.21 -19.60
N THR A 274 -29.04 20.24 -19.82
CA THR A 274 -28.81 21.60 -19.27
C THR A 274 -29.22 21.75 -17.79
N ILE A 275 -30.00 20.83 -17.23
CA ILE A 275 -30.58 20.96 -15.88
C ILE A 275 -29.82 20.14 -14.82
N SER A 276 -29.25 18.99 -15.18
CA SER A 276 -28.56 18.10 -14.23
C SER A 276 -27.17 18.60 -13.80
N PHE A 277 -26.44 19.25 -14.71
CA PHE A 277 -25.05 19.66 -14.50
C PHE A 277 -24.82 20.65 -13.32
N PRO A 278 -25.62 21.72 -13.11
CA PRO A 278 -25.40 22.63 -11.99
C PRO A 278 -25.58 21.95 -10.62
N LEU A 279 -26.50 20.99 -10.47
CA LEU A 279 -26.76 20.32 -9.19
C LEU A 279 -25.56 19.49 -8.72
N VAL A 280 -24.90 18.75 -9.63
CA VAL A 280 -23.70 17.98 -9.31
C VAL A 280 -22.55 18.90 -8.91
N SER A 281 -22.35 20.00 -9.65
CA SER A 281 -21.32 21.02 -9.34
C SER A 281 -21.54 21.65 -7.96
N ILE A 282 -22.79 22.01 -7.62
CA ILE A 282 -23.17 22.57 -6.33
C ILE A 282 -22.90 21.58 -5.18
N LEU A 283 -23.26 20.31 -5.36
CA LEU A 283 -22.99 19.26 -4.36
C LEU A 283 -21.47 19.03 -4.17
N PHE A 284 -20.68 19.09 -5.25
CA PHE A 284 -19.21 19.01 -5.16
C PHE A 284 -18.61 20.18 -4.38
N ILE A 285 -19.08 21.40 -4.63
CA ILE A 285 -18.65 22.59 -3.89
C ILE A 285 -19.02 22.47 -2.41
N PHE A 286 -20.26 22.05 -2.08
CA PHE A 286 -20.64 21.81 -0.68
C PHE A 286 -19.84 20.70 -0.01
N PHE A 287 -19.49 19.61 -0.71
CA PHE A 287 -18.64 18.55 -0.16
C PHE A 287 -17.21 19.02 0.12
N ILE A 288 -16.63 19.82 -0.78
CA ILE A 288 -15.32 20.45 -0.60
C ILE A 288 -15.37 21.43 0.58
N LEU A 289 -16.36 22.33 0.62
CA LEU A 289 -16.52 23.28 1.74
C LEU A 289 -16.76 22.56 3.07
N TYR A 290 -17.57 21.49 3.11
CA TYR A 290 -17.75 20.66 4.30
C TYR A 290 -16.43 20.03 4.77
N ARG A 291 -15.60 19.53 3.85
CA ARG A 291 -14.28 18.94 4.15
C ARG A 291 -13.26 19.97 4.65
N PHE A 292 -13.37 21.24 4.25
CA PHE A 292 -12.43 22.31 4.62
C PHE A 292 -12.95 23.29 5.69
N THR A 293 -14.20 23.18 6.13
CA THR A 293 -14.74 24.04 7.21
C THR A 293 -14.51 23.39 8.59
N PRO A 294 -13.76 24.01 9.52
CA PRO A 294 -13.24 23.34 10.72
C PRO A 294 -14.25 23.17 11.89
N TYR A 295 -15.55 22.99 11.61
CA TYR A 295 -16.59 22.81 12.64
C TYR A 295 -16.83 21.36 13.11
N GLY A 296 -16.13 20.37 12.54
CA GLY A 296 -16.24 18.96 12.96
C GLY A 296 -15.97 18.74 14.46
N SER A 297 -15.04 19.52 15.04
CA SER A 297 -14.71 19.46 16.48
C SER A 297 -15.76 20.12 17.39
N TRP A 298 -16.68 20.92 16.85
CA TRP A 298 -17.61 21.72 17.66
C TRP A 298 -18.86 20.95 18.10
N LEU A 299 -19.46 20.13 17.22
CA LEU A 299 -20.65 19.33 17.56
C LEU A 299 -20.36 18.30 18.66
N SER A 300 -19.17 17.70 18.67
CA SER A 300 -18.73 16.74 19.69
C SER A 300 -18.88 17.30 21.11
N ASN A 301 -18.37 18.52 21.33
CA ASN A 301 -18.40 19.20 22.63
C ASN A 301 -19.80 19.63 23.08
N HIS A 302 -20.76 19.79 22.17
CA HIS A 302 -22.15 20.11 22.53
C HIS A 302 -23.01 18.87 22.81
N ILE A 303 -22.71 17.72 22.20
CA ILE A 303 -23.47 16.48 22.40
C ILE A 303 -23.03 15.76 23.69
N LEU A 304 -21.73 15.79 24.06
CA LEU A 304 -21.22 15.11 25.26
C LEU A 304 -21.48 15.85 26.59
N LYS A 305 -21.97 17.11 26.57
CA LYS A 305 -22.06 17.96 27.77
C LYS A 305 -23.31 17.75 28.66
N LYS A 306 -23.97 16.58 28.60
CA LYS A 306 -25.10 16.22 29.48
C LYS A 306 -25.06 14.79 30.05
N ARG A 307 -23.95 14.41 30.70
CA ARG A 307 -23.94 13.38 31.76
C ARG A 307 -22.80 13.61 32.76
N LYS A 308 -23.04 14.47 33.75
CA LYS A 308 -22.35 14.45 35.05
C LYS A 308 -23.42 14.51 36.14
N ILE A 309 -23.54 13.45 36.92
CA ILE A 309 -24.27 13.46 38.19
C ILE A 309 -23.23 13.80 39.26
N PRO A 310 -23.36 14.92 39.99
CA PRO A 310 -22.46 15.23 41.09
C PRO A 310 -22.92 14.48 42.35
N LEU A 311 -22.05 13.65 42.90
CA LEU A 311 -22.12 13.21 44.30
C LEU A 311 -20.83 13.68 44.97
N SER A 312 -20.93 14.79 45.69
CA SER A 312 -19.86 15.38 46.48
C SER A 312 -19.87 14.80 47.89
N VAL A 313 -18.77 14.20 48.31
CA VAL A 313 -18.41 14.08 49.72
C VAL A 313 -17.05 14.77 49.87
N ASN A 314 -16.92 15.55 50.94
CA ASN A 314 -15.77 16.41 51.17
C ASN A 314 -14.57 15.63 51.74
N GLU A 315 -13.39 16.22 51.70
CA GLU A 315 -12.22 15.71 52.43
C GLU A 315 -12.39 15.82 53.96
N GLU A 316 -11.56 15.02 54.66
CA GLU A 316 -10.97 15.23 56.00
C GLU A 316 -11.41 14.28 57.14
N ILE A 317 -10.43 13.99 58.03
CA ILE A 317 -10.46 13.25 59.32
C ILE A 317 -10.46 11.70 59.23
N ILE A 318 -9.70 11.08 60.15
CA ILE A 318 -9.48 9.62 60.39
C ILE A 318 -8.64 8.91 59.29
N GLY A 319 -7.42 8.43 59.53
CA GLY A 319 -6.58 8.37 60.74
C GLY A 319 -6.46 6.95 61.32
N GLU A 320 -5.27 6.36 61.23
CA GLU A 320 -4.78 5.12 61.89
C GLU A 320 -5.68 3.86 61.88
N LEU A 321 -5.21 2.76 61.24
CA LEU A 321 -4.94 1.48 61.95
C LEU A 321 -4.25 0.41 61.06
N SER A 322 -3.50 -0.49 61.73
CA SER A 322 -3.15 -1.90 61.42
C SER A 322 -2.92 -2.32 59.95
N GLU A 323 -1.74 -2.78 59.54
CA GLU A 323 -1.04 -4.03 59.91
C GLU A 323 -1.84 -5.36 59.75
N ASN A 324 -1.24 -6.26 58.94
CA ASN A 324 -1.13 -7.72 59.06
C ASN A 324 -2.38 -8.62 59.20
N VAL A 325 -2.74 -9.30 58.09
CA VAL A 325 -3.32 -10.67 58.08
C VAL A 325 -2.62 -11.41 56.92
N TYR A 326 -1.58 -12.22 57.16
CA TYR A 326 -1.55 -13.61 57.67
C TYR A 326 -2.29 -14.62 56.78
N ASP A 327 -1.51 -15.55 56.23
CA ASP A 327 -1.92 -16.65 55.35
C ASP A 327 -2.14 -17.94 56.16
N PRO A 328 -3.16 -18.76 55.87
CA PRO A 328 -3.12 -20.18 56.23
C PRO A 328 -3.47 -21.13 55.07
N ILE A 329 -2.61 -22.14 54.91
CA ILE A 329 -2.76 -23.27 53.98
C ILE A 329 -3.89 -24.21 54.44
N ASN A 330 -4.81 -24.58 53.54
CA ASN A 330 -5.47 -25.90 53.44
C ASN A 330 -6.53 -25.93 52.31
N GLU A 331 -6.93 -27.05 51.72
CA GLU A 331 -6.26 -28.37 51.54
C GLU A 331 -6.90 -29.04 50.30
N ASN A 332 -6.20 -29.94 49.62
CA ASN A 332 -6.66 -30.52 48.36
C ASN A 332 -7.28 -31.92 48.59
N VAL A 333 -8.60 -32.05 48.54
CA VAL A 333 -9.30 -33.34 48.69
C VAL A 333 -9.74 -33.86 47.32
N ASN A 334 -9.01 -34.83 46.80
CA ASN A 334 -9.33 -35.55 45.57
C ASN A 334 -10.18 -36.78 45.90
N ASP A 335 -11.43 -36.83 45.43
CA ASP A 335 -12.37 -37.89 45.77
C ASP A 335 -11.96 -39.22 45.11
N SER A 336 -11.76 -40.27 45.91
CA SER A 336 -11.37 -41.59 45.42
C SER A 336 -12.06 -42.71 46.21
N VAL A 337 -12.94 -43.41 45.50
CA VAL A 337 -13.72 -44.55 46.00
C VAL A 337 -12.81 -45.76 46.18
N HIS A 338 -12.92 -46.46 47.33
CA HIS A 338 -13.02 -47.94 47.40
C HIS A 338 -13.57 -48.39 48.77
N HIS A 339 -13.79 -49.69 48.96
CA HIS A 339 -14.62 -50.28 50.01
C HIS A 339 -13.90 -51.40 50.79
N VAL A 340 -14.59 -51.91 51.83
CA VAL A 340 -14.29 -53.13 52.61
C VAL A 340 -13.18 -52.94 53.66
N GLY A 341 -13.35 -53.40 54.90
CA GLY A 341 -14.51 -54.05 55.51
C GLY A 341 -14.32 -54.26 57.02
N TYR A 342 -15.39 -54.60 57.74
CA TYR A 342 -15.41 -54.67 59.20
C TYR A 342 -15.76 -56.09 59.68
N HIS A 343 -15.04 -56.59 60.69
CA HIS A 343 -15.43 -57.79 61.44
C HIS A 343 -15.09 -57.60 62.93
N PRO A 344 -16.10 -57.61 63.82
CA PRO A 344 -15.90 -57.75 65.26
C PRO A 344 -15.77 -59.24 65.64
N ALA A 345 -15.53 -59.50 66.92
CA ALA A 345 -15.65 -60.83 67.54
C ALA A 345 -17.12 -61.15 67.89
#